data_AF-A0A7C2VU34-F1
#
_entry.id   AF-A0A7C2VU34-F1
#
_cell.length_a   1.000
_cell.length_b   1.000
_cell.length_c   1.000
_cell.angle_alpha   90.00
_cell.angle_beta   90.00
_cell.angle_gamma   90.00
#
_symmetry.space_group_name_H-M   'P 1'
#
loop_
_entity.id
_entity.type
_entity.pdbx_description
1 polymer ?
#
loop_
_entity_poly.entity_id
_entity_poly.type
_entity_poly.pdbx_seq_one_letter_code
_entity_poly.pdbx_strand_id
1 'polypeptide(L)'
;MMRPKVRVGIEGWGCYIPQYRITVEAIASVWGVPSERYKEGLLIREKAVAGPDEDTITLSAEAAMNAVKRAQIDPLEIGAVLCGSESHPYAVKPTGCTVAEIVGATPNTLAADLEFACKAGT
;
A
#
# COMPACT_ATOMS: atom_id res chain seq x y z
N MET A 1 13.43 -7.99 26.96
CA MET A 1 12.93 -8.19 25.58
C MET A 1 11.52 -8.77 25.68
N MET A 2 10.49 -8.04 25.26
CA MET A 2 9.12 -8.58 25.26
C MET A 2 9.06 -9.75 24.26
N ARG A 3 8.59 -10.91 24.71
CA ARG A 3 8.34 -12.07 23.86
C ARG A 3 6.86 -12.43 23.95
N PRO A 4 6.15 -12.61 22.82
CA PRO A 4 4.76 -12.99 22.85
C PRO A 4 4.63 -14.41 23.42
N LYS A 5 3.54 -14.66 24.16
CA LYS A 5 3.23 -15.99 24.72
C LYS A 5 2.78 -16.99 23.65
N VAL A 6 2.29 -16.48 22.53
CA VAL A 6 1.86 -17.25 21.35
C VAL A 6 2.76 -16.93 20.16
N ARG A 7 2.82 -17.83 19.18
CA ARG A 7 3.54 -17.58 17.93
C ARG A 7 2.88 -16.43 17.18
N VAL A 8 3.68 -15.49 16.70
CA VAL A 8 3.24 -14.35 15.88
C VAL A 8 4.05 -14.31 14.59
N GLY A 9 3.45 -13.83 13.50
CA GLY A 9 4.10 -13.77 12.20
C GLY A 9 3.16 -13.19 11.13
N ILE A 10 3.62 -13.22 9.88
CA ILE A 10 2.83 -12.82 8.71
C ILE A 10 2.14 -14.08 8.18
N GLU A 11 0.81 -14.10 8.24
CA GLU A 11 -0.01 -15.22 7.76
C GLU A 11 -0.43 -15.07 6.29
N GLY A 12 -0.68 -13.83 5.85
CA GLY A 12 -0.95 -13.48 4.46
C GLY A 12 -0.34 -12.15 4.07
N TRP A 13 -0.12 -11.96 2.78
CA TRP A 13 0.36 -10.71 2.20
C TRP A 13 -0.34 -10.46 0.87
N GLY A 14 -0.38 -9.22 0.42
CA GLY A 14 -0.94 -8.85 -0.88
C GLY A 14 -0.28 -7.59 -1.41
N CYS A 15 -0.34 -7.42 -2.72
CA CYS A 15 0.19 -6.24 -3.39
C CYS A 15 -0.75 -5.84 -4.52
N TYR A 16 -0.82 -4.54 -4.75
CA TYR A 16 -1.42 -3.99 -5.95
C TYR A 16 -0.43 -3.01 -6.56
N ILE A 17 -0.23 -3.12 -7.87
CA ILE A 17 0.61 -2.21 -8.64
C ILE A 17 -0.28 -1.64 -9.72
N PRO A 18 -0.41 -0.29 -9.83
CA PRO A 18 -1.15 0.35 -10.90
C PRO A 18 -0.83 -0.24 -12.27
N GLN A 19 -1.75 -0.16 -13.23
CA GLN A 19 -1.49 -0.70 -14.57
C GLN A 19 -0.67 0.25 -15.46
N TYR A 20 -0.84 1.57 -15.32
CA TYR A 20 -0.17 2.53 -16.19
C TYR A 20 1.33 2.62 -15.91
N ARG A 21 2.11 2.82 -16.98
CA ARG A 21 3.57 2.95 -16.94
C ARG A 21 4.02 4.19 -17.70
N ILE A 22 5.06 4.82 -17.20
CA ILE A 22 5.83 5.83 -17.94
C ILE A 22 7.28 5.37 -18.04
N THR A 23 7.84 5.39 -19.24
CA THR A 23 9.22 4.98 -19.48
C THR A 23 10.20 6.05 -19.06
N VAL A 24 11.42 5.66 -18.68
CA VAL A 24 12.46 6.64 -18.33
C VAL A 24 12.86 7.52 -19.51
N GLU A 25 12.71 7.06 -20.75
CA GLU A 25 12.91 7.85 -21.97
C GLU A 25 11.88 8.97 -22.08
N ALA A 26 10.61 8.67 -21.83
CA ALA A 26 9.56 9.68 -21.83
C ALA A 26 9.82 10.73 -20.75
N ILE A 27 10.19 10.31 -19.53
CA ILE A 27 10.60 11.22 -18.46
C ILE A 27 11.80 12.08 -18.92
N ALA A 28 12.87 11.44 -19.41
CA ALA A 28 14.10 12.09 -19.81
C ALA A 28 13.89 13.14 -20.91
N SER A 29 13.01 12.87 -21.87
CA SER A 29 12.68 13.81 -22.95
C SER A 29 12.05 15.10 -22.44
N VAL A 30 11.20 15.03 -21.41
CA VAL A 30 10.55 16.20 -20.81
C VAL A 30 11.57 17.08 -20.08
N TRP A 31 12.56 16.45 -19.44
CA TRP A 31 13.58 17.14 -18.67
C TRP A 31 14.83 17.52 -19.48
N GLY A 32 14.91 17.14 -20.75
CA GLY A 32 16.05 17.44 -21.62
C GLY A 32 17.35 16.76 -21.19
N VAL A 33 17.28 15.59 -20.55
CA VAL A 33 18.45 14.83 -20.09
C VAL A 33 18.59 13.49 -20.83
N PRO A 34 19.80 12.89 -20.89
CA PRO A 34 19.96 11.55 -21.45
C PRO A 34 19.25 10.47 -20.62
N SER A 35 18.55 9.55 -21.28
CA SER A 35 17.80 8.47 -20.61
C SER A 35 18.71 7.48 -19.87
N GLU A 36 19.95 7.34 -20.35
CA GLU A 36 21.01 6.48 -19.83
C GLU A 36 21.33 6.84 -18.38
N ARG A 37 21.21 8.13 -18.00
CA ARG A 37 21.36 8.58 -16.61
C ARG A 37 20.42 7.84 -15.66
N TYR A 38 19.19 7.55 -16.09
CA TYR A 38 18.22 6.83 -15.28
C TYR A 38 18.41 5.31 -15.38
N LYS A 39 18.66 4.79 -16.58
CA LYS A 39 18.85 3.35 -16.81
C LYS A 39 20.10 2.81 -16.13
N GLU A 40 21.21 3.52 -16.24
CA GLU A 40 22.50 3.10 -15.71
C GLU A 40 22.73 3.65 -14.30
N GLY A 41 22.33 4.90 -14.05
CA GLY A 41 22.55 5.55 -12.76
C GLY A 41 21.57 5.12 -11.67
N LEU A 42 20.30 4.86 -12.00
CA LEU A 42 19.27 4.45 -11.04
C LEU A 42 18.79 3.01 -11.23
N LEU A 43 19.18 2.34 -12.32
CA LEU A 43 18.73 0.99 -12.68
C LEU A 43 17.20 0.90 -12.90
N ILE A 44 16.58 1.98 -13.38
CA ILE A 44 15.14 2.07 -13.64
C ILE A 44 14.87 2.07 -15.15
N ARG A 45 13.85 1.32 -15.57
CA ARG A 45 13.36 1.30 -16.98
C ARG A 45 12.02 2.00 -17.15
N GLU A 46 11.14 1.86 -16.17
CA GLU A 46 9.81 2.46 -16.15
C GLU A 46 9.36 2.71 -14.71
N LYS A 47 8.37 3.59 -14.57
CA LYS A 47 7.72 3.87 -13.29
C LYS A 47 6.22 3.59 -13.42
N ALA A 48 5.65 2.95 -12.40
CA ALA A 48 4.21 2.83 -12.26
C ALA A 48 3.56 4.21 -12.00
N VAL A 49 2.41 4.43 -12.63
CA VAL A 49 1.61 5.65 -12.51
C VAL A 49 0.21 5.24 -12.08
N ALA A 50 -0.30 5.85 -11.01
CA ALA A 50 -1.68 5.66 -10.60
C ALA A 50 -2.62 6.22 -11.67
N GLY A 51 -3.70 5.51 -11.94
CA GLY A 51 -4.82 5.97 -12.74
C GLY A 51 -5.57 7.12 -12.07
N PRO A 52 -6.48 7.77 -12.80
CA PRO A 52 -7.26 8.90 -12.27
C PRO A 52 -8.14 8.52 -11.08
N ASP A 53 -8.56 7.26 -11.00
CA ASP A 53 -9.40 6.71 -9.93
C ASP A 53 -8.60 5.82 -8.95
N GLU A 54 -7.27 5.93 -8.93
CA GLU A 54 -6.40 5.18 -8.02
C GLU A 54 -5.74 6.12 -7.00
N ASP A 55 -6.01 5.88 -5.72
CA ASP A 55 -5.41 6.55 -4.57
C ASP A 55 -4.95 5.54 -3.49
N THR A 56 -4.38 6.03 -2.38
CA THR A 56 -3.94 5.18 -1.26
C THR A 56 -5.04 4.26 -0.73
N ILE A 57 -6.31 4.67 -0.72
CA ILE A 57 -7.42 3.81 -0.27
C ILE A 57 -7.58 2.64 -1.24
N THR A 58 -7.70 2.90 -2.54
CA THR A 58 -7.90 1.84 -3.55
C THR A 58 -6.72 0.87 -3.61
N LEU A 59 -5.49 1.39 -3.62
CA LEU A 59 -4.27 0.57 -3.68
C LEU A 59 -4.14 -0.33 -2.45
N SER A 60 -4.41 0.22 -1.26
CA SER A 60 -4.33 -0.54 0.00
C SER A 60 -5.48 -1.53 0.17
N ALA A 61 -6.70 -1.18 -0.27
CA ALA A 61 -7.84 -2.07 -0.25
C ALA A 61 -7.62 -3.31 -1.13
N GLU A 62 -7.16 -3.13 -2.38
CA GLU A 62 -6.83 -4.24 -3.28
C GLU A 62 -5.71 -5.12 -2.71
N ALA A 63 -4.65 -4.51 -2.15
CA ALA A 63 -3.59 -5.27 -1.49
C ALA A 63 -4.12 -6.04 -0.26
N ALA A 64 -4.99 -5.44 0.56
CA ALA A 64 -5.55 -6.04 1.76
C ALA A 64 -6.51 -7.20 1.43
N MET A 65 -7.41 -7.04 0.45
CA MET A 65 -8.29 -8.13 -0.02
C MET A 65 -7.47 -9.34 -0.50
N ASN A 66 -6.37 -9.09 -1.24
CA ASN A 66 -5.45 -10.14 -1.65
C ASN A 66 -4.73 -10.80 -0.46
N ALA A 67 -4.36 -10.04 0.56
CA ALA A 67 -3.75 -10.57 1.78
C ALA A 67 -4.70 -11.47 2.57
N VAL A 68 -5.95 -11.03 2.77
CA VAL A 68 -6.99 -11.80 3.46
C VAL A 68 -7.31 -13.10 2.70
N LYS A 69 -7.49 -13.00 1.38
CA LYS A 69 -7.71 -14.18 0.51
C LYS A 69 -6.56 -15.18 0.60
N ARG A 70 -5.31 -14.70 0.65
CA ARG A 70 -4.11 -15.54 0.78
C ARG A 70 -3.98 -16.16 2.18
N ALA A 71 -4.37 -15.43 3.23
CA ALA A 71 -4.39 -15.93 4.60
C ALA A 71 -5.51 -16.97 4.83
N GLN A 72 -6.57 -16.96 4.01
CA GLN A 72 -7.74 -17.85 4.14
C GLN A 72 -8.47 -17.73 5.49
N ILE A 73 -8.50 -16.52 6.06
CA ILE A 73 -9.19 -16.20 7.31
C ILE A 73 -10.57 -15.60 7.07
N ASP A 74 -11.45 -15.65 8.08
CA ASP A 74 -12.67 -14.85 8.09
C ASP A 74 -12.30 -13.37 8.37
N PRO A 75 -12.68 -12.41 7.51
CA PRO A 75 -12.42 -11.00 7.76
C PRO A 75 -12.88 -10.49 9.14
N LEU A 76 -13.92 -11.09 9.73
CA LEU A 76 -14.43 -10.72 11.04
C LEU A 76 -13.48 -11.09 12.20
N GLU A 77 -12.44 -11.89 11.95
CA GLU A 77 -11.37 -12.19 12.91
C GLU A 77 -10.32 -11.07 12.99
N ILE A 78 -10.31 -10.14 12.04
CA ILE A 78 -9.36 -9.02 11.99
C ILE A 78 -9.72 -8.02 13.08
N GLY A 79 -8.92 -7.95 14.15
CA GLY A 79 -9.15 -6.99 15.24
C GLY A 79 -8.61 -5.57 14.99
N ALA A 80 -7.73 -5.39 14.00
CA ALA A 80 -7.14 -4.10 13.67
C ALA A 80 -6.74 -3.97 12.20
N VAL A 81 -6.99 -2.79 11.62
CA VAL A 81 -6.54 -2.39 10.29
C VAL A 81 -5.74 -1.09 10.41
N LEU A 82 -4.42 -1.19 10.29
CA LEU A 82 -3.50 -0.07 10.38
C LEU A 82 -2.96 0.24 8.99
N CYS A 83 -3.16 1.48 8.51
CA CYS A 83 -2.65 1.91 7.22
C CYS A 83 -1.40 2.77 7.41
N GLY A 84 -0.24 2.29 6.98
CA GLY A 84 0.98 3.10 6.94
C GLY A 84 1.13 3.76 5.57
N SER A 85 1.07 5.10 5.51
CA SER A 85 1.29 5.85 4.27
C SER A 85 1.80 7.26 4.55
N GLU A 86 2.35 7.90 3.53
CA GLU A 86 2.67 9.34 3.50
C GLU A 86 1.79 10.10 2.50
N SER A 87 0.73 9.45 2.02
CA SER A 87 -0.13 9.95 0.93
C SER A 87 -1.61 9.68 1.21
N HIS A 88 -2.03 9.81 2.47
CA HIS A 88 -3.44 9.66 2.85
C HIS A 88 -4.30 10.73 2.13
N PRO A 89 -5.44 10.36 1.52
CA PRO A 89 -6.27 11.31 0.77
C PRO A 89 -7.07 12.26 1.67
N TYR A 90 -7.23 11.91 2.95
CA TYR A 90 -7.97 12.72 3.92
C TYR A 90 -7.11 12.99 5.15
N ALA A 91 -7.18 14.23 5.66
CA ALA A 91 -6.45 14.63 6.87
C ALA A 91 -7.05 14.09 8.18
N VAL A 92 -8.32 13.69 8.16
CA VAL A 92 -9.07 13.35 9.39
C VAL A 92 -9.72 11.97 9.31
N LYS A 93 -10.28 11.58 8.16
CA LYS A 93 -10.88 10.26 7.98
C LYS A 93 -9.78 9.23 7.70
N PRO A 94 -9.49 8.28 8.62
CA PRO A 94 -8.42 7.32 8.37
C PRO A 94 -8.72 6.44 7.15
N THR A 95 -7.71 6.25 6.33
CA THR A 95 -7.66 5.27 5.25
C THR A 95 -7.97 3.89 5.79
N GLY A 96 -7.39 3.53 6.94
CA GLY A 96 -7.65 2.29 7.65
C GLY A 96 -9.14 2.01 7.89
N CYS A 97 -9.95 3.05 8.20
CA CYS A 97 -11.40 2.86 8.40
C CYS A 97 -12.10 2.45 7.11
N THR A 98 -11.69 3.02 5.98
CA THR A 98 -12.29 2.72 4.68
C THR A 98 -11.86 1.34 4.20
N VAL A 99 -10.58 0.99 4.38
CA VAL A 99 -10.06 -0.34 4.06
C VAL A 99 -10.74 -1.41 4.91
N ALA A 100 -10.93 -1.18 6.22
CA ALA A 100 -11.61 -2.11 7.11
C ALA A 100 -13.03 -2.46 6.64
N GLU A 101 -13.79 -1.45 6.19
CA GLU A 101 -15.13 -1.67 5.61
C GLU A 101 -15.04 -2.48 4.31
N ILE A 102 -14.14 -2.11 3.39
CA ILE A 102 -14.00 -2.79 2.09
C ILE A 102 -13.63 -4.27 2.24
N VAL A 103 -12.73 -4.60 3.18
CA VAL A 103 -12.33 -6.00 3.42
C VAL A 103 -13.32 -6.78 4.27
N GLY A 104 -14.36 -6.14 4.81
CA GLY A 104 -15.39 -6.79 5.64
C GLY A 104 -14.98 -7.04 7.09
N ALA A 105 -14.02 -6.27 7.64
CA ALA A 105 -13.56 -6.41 9.03
C ALA A 105 -14.45 -5.67 10.05
N THR A 106 -15.44 -4.90 9.62
CA THR A 106 -16.32 -4.12 10.49
C THR A 106 -17.42 -4.99 11.13
N PRO A 107 -18.03 -4.57 12.26
CA PRO A 107 -17.87 -3.29 12.95
C PRO A 107 -16.83 -3.29 14.08
N ASN A 108 -16.34 -4.44 14.53
CA ASN A 108 -15.52 -4.56 15.74
C ASN A 108 -14.02 -4.53 15.44
N THR A 109 -13.55 -3.45 14.81
CA THR A 109 -12.16 -3.31 14.36
C THR A 109 -11.57 -1.97 14.77
N LEU A 110 -10.35 -1.99 15.29
CA LEU A 110 -9.55 -0.78 15.47
C LEU A 110 -8.96 -0.35 14.12
N ALA A 111 -9.21 0.89 13.71
CA ALA A 111 -8.66 1.42 12.47
C ALA A 111 -7.91 2.73 12.70
N ALA A 112 -6.71 2.85 12.13
CA ALA A 112 -5.88 4.04 12.24
C ALA A 112 -4.92 4.18 11.06
N ASP A 113 -4.53 5.43 10.80
CA ASP A 113 -3.46 5.77 9.86
C ASP A 113 -2.18 6.06 10.64
N LEU A 114 -1.05 5.60 10.12
CA LEU A 114 0.28 5.78 10.69
C LEU A 114 1.15 6.52 9.68
N GLU A 115 1.91 7.51 10.16
CA GLU A 115 2.75 8.34 9.32
C GLU A 115 4.18 8.38 9.86
N PHE A 116 5.11 7.85 9.07
CA PHE A 116 6.54 8.01 9.28
C PHE A 116 7.30 7.80 7.95
N ALA A 117 6.89 8.52 6.91
CA ALA A 117 7.41 8.33 5.54
C ALA A 117 7.41 6.83 5.15
N CYS A 118 8.45 6.38 4.45
CA CYS A 118 8.65 4.97 4.08
C CYS A 118 8.71 3.98 5.26
N LYS A 119 8.80 4.44 6.52
CA LYS A 119 8.86 3.57 7.71
C LYS A 119 7.47 3.27 8.29
N ALA A 120 6.43 4.00 7.90
CA ALA A 120 5.09 3.92 8.50
C ALA A 120 4.51 2.50 8.60
N GLY A 121 4.85 1.62 7.66
CA GLY A 121 4.36 0.25 7.62
C GLY A 121 5.12 -0.78 8.47
N THR A 122 6.28 -0.44 9.05
CA THR A 122 7.12 -1.36 9.86
C THR A 122 6.93 -1.13 11.35
#